data_AF-A0A0Q5C3R6-F1
#
_entry.id   AF-A0A0Q5C3R6-F1
#
_cell.length_a   1.000
_cell.length_b   1.000
_cell.length_c   1.000
_cell.angle_alpha   90.00
_cell.angle_beta   90.00
_cell.angle_gamma   90.00
#
_symmetry.space_group_name_H-M   'P 1'
#
loop_
_entity.id
_entity.type
_entity.pdbx_description
1 polymer ?
#
loop_
_entity_poly.entity_id
_entity_poly.type
_entity_poly.pdbx_seq_one_letter_code
_entity_poly.pdbx_strand_id
1 'polypeptide(L)'
;MTTRDSFELPDDVLAASDAFGNRVRLAIIDFLVQSGPSTRGAIASALSVNLKTLQFHLAGLRSLGILRVRALQASTGDWHRQEYVLDRARLDVLVLALQEWSAPPQS
;
A
#
# COMPACT_ATOMS: atom_id res chain seq x y z
N MET A 1 35.91 -20.25 -11.13
CA MET A 1 35.17 -19.57 -10.06
C MET A 1 34.10 -18.73 -10.73
N THR A 2 32.95 -19.35 -11.02
CA THR A 2 31.86 -18.72 -11.77
C THR A 2 31.06 -17.90 -10.78
N THR A 3 31.03 -16.57 -10.97
CA THR A 3 30.14 -15.67 -10.24
C THR A 3 28.72 -16.22 -10.39
N ARG A 4 28.09 -16.63 -9.29
CA ARG A 4 26.64 -16.80 -9.30
C ARG A 4 26.09 -15.41 -9.56
N ASP A 5 25.50 -15.19 -10.74
CA ASP A 5 24.57 -14.09 -10.91
C ASP A 5 23.49 -14.27 -9.84
N SER A 6 23.58 -13.47 -8.78
CA SER A 6 22.53 -13.39 -7.78
C SER A 6 21.31 -12.84 -8.50
N PHE A 7 20.27 -13.66 -8.62
CA PHE A 7 19.00 -13.21 -9.13
C PHE A 7 18.40 -12.21 -8.14
N GLU A 8 18.51 -10.92 -8.47
CA GLU A 8 17.92 -9.82 -7.72
C GLU A 8 16.69 -9.31 -8.45
N LEU A 9 15.57 -9.26 -7.74
CA LEU A 9 14.35 -8.68 -8.27
C LEU A 9 14.47 -7.15 -8.26
N PRO A 10 13.94 -6.45 -9.29
CA PRO A 10 13.86 -4.99 -9.26
C PRO A 10 13.12 -4.49 -8.02
N ASP A 11 13.56 -3.36 -7.46
CA ASP A 11 13.00 -2.79 -6.22
C ASP A 11 11.48 -2.62 -6.27
N ASP A 12 10.94 -2.20 -7.42
CA ASP A 12 9.50 -2.02 -7.59
C ASP A 12 8.73 -3.35 -7.66
N VAL A 13 9.35 -4.43 -8.16
CA VAL A 13 8.77 -5.78 -8.13
C VAL A 13 8.74 -6.31 -6.70
N LEU A 14 9.80 -6.06 -5.91
CA LEU A 14 9.85 -6.40 -4.49
C LEU A 14 8.79 -5.61 -3.70
N ALA A 15 8.72 -4.30 -3.90
CA ALA A 15 7.74 -3.43 -3.26
C ALA A 15 6.30 -3.82 -3.61
N ALA A 16 6.03 -4.16 -4.88
CA ALA A 16 4.74 -4.64 -5.33
C ALA A 16 4.39 -6.00 -4.72
N SER A 17 5.36 -6.92 -4.63
CA SER A 17 5.19 -8.22 -3.96
C SER A 17 4.86 -8.05 -2.47
N ASP A 18 5.56 -7.14 -1.77
CA ASP A 18 5.29 -6.82 -0.36
C ASP A 18 3.92 -6.17 -0.15
N ALA A 19 3.48 -5.33 -1.09
CA ALA A 19 2.19 -4.66 -1.02
C ALA A 19 1.03 -5.63 -1.32
N PHE A 20 1.07 -6.28 -2.48
CA PHE A 20 -0.06 -7.04 -3.03
C PHE A 20 -0.07 -8.51 -2.60
N GLY A 21 1.09 -9.05 -2.20
CA GLY A 21 1.21 -10.41 -1.65
C GLY A 21 0.63 -10.57 -0.25
N ASN A 22 0.29 -9.47 0.44
CA ASN A 22 -0.34 -9.50 1.76
C ASN A 22 -1.83 -9.18 1.67
N ARG A 23 -2.69 -10.15 2.03
CA ARG A 23 -4.16 -10.01 1.93
C ARG A 23 -4.73 -8.80 2.68
N VAL A 24 -4.21 -8.47 3.86
CA VAL A 24 -4.70 -7.32 4.63
C VAL A 24 -4.30 -6.01 3.97
N ARG A 25 -3.06 -5.91 3.46
CA ARG A 25 -2.62 -4.74 2.70
C ARG A 25 -3.44 -4.56 1.42
N LEU A 26 -3.70 -5.65 0.70
CA LEU A 26 -4.53 -5.62 -0.50
C LEU A 26 -5.97 -5.15 -0.17
N ALA A 27 -6.57 -5.66 0.91
CA ALA A 27 -7.90 -5.24 1.35
C ALA A 27 -7.96 -3.76 1.76
N ILE A 28 -6.89 -3.22 2.37
CA ILE A 28 -6.78 -1.79 2.68
C ILE A 28 -6.72 -0.96 1.39
N ILE A 29 -5.90 -1.38 0.42
CA ILE A 29 -5.79 -0.70 -0.88
C ILE A 29 -7.14 -0.70 -1.58
N ASP A 30 -7.78 -1.87 -1.70
CA ASP A 30 -9.09 -2.02 -2.34
C ASP A 30 -10.16 -1.14 -1.67
N PHE A 31 -10.23 -1.17 -0.34
CA PHE A 31 -11.14 -0.31 0.42
C PHE A 31 -10.94 1.19 0.11
N LEU A 32 -9.69 1.65 0.07
CA LEU A 32 -9.36 3.06 -0.21
C LEU A 32 -9.56 3.42 -1.68
N VAL A 33 -9.43 2.47 -2.62
CA VAL A 33 -9.78 2.66 -4.03
C VAL A 33 -11.27 2.93 -4.18
N GLN A 34 -12.10 2.15 -3.47
CA GLN A 34 -13.57 2.23 -3.53
C GLN A 34 -14.13 3.41 -2.73
N SER A 35 -13.61 3.66 -1.53
CA SER A 35 -14.18 4.60 -0.57
C SER A 35 -13.49 5.97 -0.56
N GLY A 36 -12.32 6.09 -1.17
CA GLY A 36 -11.48 7.29 -1.09
C GLY A 36 -10.75 7.43 0.26
N PRO A 37 -10.22 8.65 0.56
CA PRO A 37 -9.52 8.93 1.81
C PRO A 37 -10.34 8.51 3.04
N SER A 38 -9.69 7.85 4.00
CA SER A 38 -10.39 7.34 5.18
C SER A 38 -9.53 7.33 6.43
N THR A 39 -10.18 7.46 7.58
CA THR A 39 -9.51 7.38 8.88
C THR A 39 -9.15 5.93 9.24
N ARG A 40 -8.16 5.75 10.14
CA ARG A 40 -7.79 4.42 10.65
C ARG A 40 -8.98 3.68 11.27
N GLY A 41 -9.85 4.38 11.99
CA GLY A 41 -11.04 3.79 12.62
C GLY A 41 -12.05 3.27 11.59
N ALA A 42 -12.30 4.05 10.54
CA ALA A 42 -13.19 3.65 9.45
C ALA A 42 -12.66 2.40 8.72
N ILE A 43 -11.36 2.37 8.40
CA ILE A 43 -10.71 1.21 7.75
C ILE A 43 -10.78 -0.03 8.65
N ALA A 44 -10.49 0.12 9.95
CA ALA A 44 -10.54 -0.99 10.91
C ALA A 44 -11.95 -1.59 11.00
N SER A 45 -12.97 -0.72 11.09
CA SER A 45 -14.36 -1.13 11.17
C SER A 45 -14.81 -1.83 9.89
N ALA A 46 -14.47 -1.29 8.72
CA ALA A 46 -14.88 -1.86 7.43
C ALA A 46 -14.25 -3.24 7.17
N LEU A 47 -12.99 -3.41 7.56
CA LEU A 47 -12.24 -4.65 7.28
C LEU A 47 -12.31 -5.67 8.43
N SER A 48 -12.97 -5.34 9.54
CA SER A 48 -12.97 -6.15 10.78
C SER A 48 -11.55 -6.50 11.26
N VAL A 49 -10.60 -5.57 11.11
CA VAL A 49 -9.21 -5.73 11.53
C VAL A 49 -8.95 -4.91 12.79
N ASN A 50 -8.28 -5.51 13.78
CA ASN A 50 -7.93 -4.78 15.00
C ASN A 50 -6.97 -3.61 14.71
N LEU A 51 -7.05 -2.55 15.52
CA LEU A 51 -6.29 -1.30 15.28
C LEU A 51 -4.77 -1.47 15.29
N LYS A 52 -4.23 -2.40 16.08
CA LYS A 52 -2.78 -2.65 16.18
C LYS A 52 -2.24 -3.31 14.92
N THR A 53 -2.91 -4.35 14.44
CA THR A 53 -2.61 -5.01 13.16
C THR A 53 -2.78 -4.03 12.01
N LEU A 54 -3.87 -3.25 12.00
CA LEU A 54 -4.07 -2.24 10.97
C LEU A 54 -2.96 -1.20 10.96
N GLN A 55 -2.53 -0.70 12.13
CA GLN A 55 -1.43 0.25 12.23
C GLN A 55 -0.13 -0.29 11.60
N PHE A 56 0.18 -1.58 11.83
CA PHE A 56 1.33 -2.24 11.21
C PHE A 56 1.22 -2.25 9.68
N HIS A 57 0.07 -2.63 9.12
CA HIS A 57 -0.11 -2.67 7.67
C HIS A 57 -0.10 -1.27 7.04
N LEU A 58 -0.73 -0.29 7.68
CA LEU A 58 -0.72 1.11 7.23
C LEU A 58 0.70 1.68 7.25
N ALA A 59 1.52 1.37 8.27
CA ALA A 59 2.92 1.77 8.30
C ALA A 59 3.71 1.15 7.15
N GLY A 60 3.53 -0.15 6.87
CA GLY A 60 4.17 -0.81 5.73
C GLY A 60 3.75 -0.22 4.37
N LEU A 61 2.46 0.04 4.17
CA LEU A 61 2.00 0.68 2.93
C LEU A 61 2.53 2.12 2.77
N ARG A 62 2.72 2.84 3.88
CA ARG A 62 3.38 4.16 3.87
C ARG A 62 4.86 4.06 3.52
N SER A 63 5.59 3.08 4.06
CA SER A 63 7.02 2.92 3.73
C SER A 63 7.23 2.53 2.26
N LEU A 64 6.26 1.87 1.63
CA LEU A 64 6.26 1.56 0.20
C LEU A 64 5.83 2.75 -0.68
N GLY A 65 5.45 3.88 -0.08
CA GLY A 65 4.97 5.08 -0.77
C GLY A 65 3.53 5.00 -1.26
N ILE A 66 2.80 3.91 -0.98
CA ILE A 66 1.42 3.69 -1.46
C ILE A 66 0.42 4.55 -0.71
N LEU A 67 0.71 4.91 0.54
CA LEU A 67 -0.16 5.74 1.37
C LEU A 67 0.52 7.04 1.81
N ARG A 68 -0.25 8.12 1.75
CA ARG A 68 0.05 9.40 2.37
C ARG A 68 -0.91 9.65 3.53
N VAL A 69 -0.49 10.44 4.51
CA VAL A 69 -1.33 10.83 5.65
C VAL A 69 -1.68 12.30 5.52
N ARG A 70 -2.97 12.62 5.54
CA ARG A 70 -3.49 13.99 5.54
C ARG A 70 -4.11 14.29 6.89
N ALA A 71 -3.76 15.44 7.48
CA ALA A 71 -4.46 15.93 8.65
C ALA A 71 -5.85 16.43 8.25
N LEU A 72 -6.90 16.00 8.94
CA LEU A 72 -8.19 16.68 8.86
C LEU A 72 -8.09 17.97 9.68
N GLN A 73 -8.39 19.11 9.06
CA GLN A 73 -8.56 20.34 9.83
C GLN A 73 -9.81 20.18 10.69
N ALA A 74 -9.61 20.17 12.01
CA ALA A 74 -10.71 20.03 12.95
C ALA A 74 -11.55 21.31 12.96
N SER A 75 -12.84 21.20 12.66
CA SER A 75 -13.81 22.14 13.18
C SER A 75 -13.93 21.89 14.68
N THR A 76 -13.30 22.76 15.47
CA THR A 76 -13.47 22.93 16.93
C THR A 76 -13.59 21.63 17.75
N GLY A 77 -12.46 21.11 18.23
CA GLY A 77 -12.40 20.09 19.31
C GLY A 77 -11.76 18.76 18.96
N ASP A 78 -11.58 18.43 17.67
CA ASP A 78 -11.17 17.09 17.20
C ASP A 78 -9.81 17.09 16.48
N TRP A 79 -8.81 17.71 17.12
CA TRP A 79 -7.50 18.13 16.59
C TRP A 79 -6.56 17.01 16.07
N HIS A 80 -7.00 15.75 15.99
CA HIS A 80 -6.14 14.60 15.67
C HIS A 80 -6.73 13.55 14.72
N ARG A 81 -7.77 13.85 13.94
CA ARG A 81 -8.20 12.90 12.91
C ARG A 81 -7.28 12.98 11.69
N GLN A 82 -6.59 11.88 11.42
CA GLN A 82 -5.77 11.69 10.22
C GLN A 82 -6.51 10.80 9.23
N GLU A 83 -6.41 11.13 7.95
CA GLU A 83 -6.87 10.31 6.84
C GLU A 83 -5.69 9.69 6.10
N TYR A 84 -5.88 8.44 5.68
CA TYR A 84 -4.99 7.74 4.79
C TYR A 84 -5.49 7.93 3.37
N VAL A 85 -4.61 8.41 2.51
CA VAL A 85 -4.86 8.72 1.10
C VAL A 85 -3.97 7.82 0.26
N LEU A 86 -4.55 7.17 -0.75
CA LEU A 86 -3.78 6.43 -1.73
C LEU A 86 -2.97 7.36 -2.62
N ASP A 87 -1.70 7.02 -2.82
CA ASP A 87 -0.88 7.56 -3.89
C ASP A 87 -1.12 6.72 -5.16
N ARG A 88 -2.04 7.19 -6.01
CA ARG A 88 -2.41 6.46 -7.24
C ARG A 88 -1.23 6.31 -8.20
N ALA A 89 -0.39 7.34 -8.33
CA ALA A 89 0.78 7.26 -9.19
C ALA A 89 1.76 6.18 -8.73
N ARG A 90 2.00 6.07 -7.42
CA ARG A 90 2.83 4.97 -6.89
C ARG A 90 2.18 3.61 -7.12
N LEU A 91 0.87 3.50 -6.93
CA LEU A 91 0.14 2.25 -7.17
C LEU A 91 0.26 1.79 -8.63
N ASP A 92 0.12 2.71 -9.59
CA ASP A 92 0.24 2.43 -11.03
C ASP A 92 1.65 1.94 -11.40
N VAL A 93 2.70 2.56 -10.83
CA VAL A 93 4.09 2.10 -11.02
C VAL A 93 4.28 0.66 -10.54
N LEU A 94 3.74 0.31 -9.37
CA LEU A 94 3.89 -1.04 -8.81
C LEU A 94 3.11 -2.10 -9.59
N VAL A 95 1.92 -1.75 -10.10
CA VAL A 95 1.13 -2.63 -10.97
C VAL A 95 1.88 -2.87 -12.28
N LEU A 96 2.39 -1.82 -12.92
CA LEU A 96 3.15 -1.93 -14.16
C LEU A 96 4.42 -2.78 -13.96
N ALA A 97 5.17 -2.55 -12.88
CA ALA A 97 6.37 -3.32 -12.58
C ALA A 97 6.09 -4.83 -12.48
N LEU A 98 4.99 -5.23 -11.83
CA LEU A 98 4.60 -6.65 -11.78
C LEU A 98 4.15 -7.19 -13.13
N GLN A 99 3.41 -6.39 -13.91
CA GLN A 99 2.94 -6.80 -15.24
C GLN A 99 4.13 -7.05 -16.17
N GLU A 100 5.05 -6.10 -16.25
CA GLU A 100 6.27 -6.19 -17.07
C GLU A 100 7.14 -7.36 -16.62
N TRP A 101 7.29 -7.57 -15.31
CA TRP A 101 8.05 -8.69 -14.77
C TRP A 101 7.42 -10.05 -15.08
N SER A 102 6.09 -10.13 -15.11
CA SER A 102 5.36 -11.35 -15.39
C SER A 102 5.19 -11.66 -16.88
N ALA A 103 5.49 -10.69 -17.75
CA ALA A 103 5.31 -10.84 -19.19
C ALA A 103 6.33 -11.82 -19.79
N PRO A 104 5.91 -12.78 -20.63
CA PRO A 104 6.87 -13.60 -21.37
C PRO A 104 7.69 -12.72 -22.33
N PRO A 105 8.96 -13.08 -22.61
CA PRO A 105 9.77 -12.37 -23.58
C PRO A 105 9.06 -12.37 -24.94
N GLN A 106 8.97 -11.20 -25.58
CA GLN A 106 8.39 -11.11 -26.93
C GLN A 106 9.40 -11.67 -27.94
N SER A 107 8.98 -12.71 -28.65
CA SER A 107 9.73 -13.41 -29.71
C SER A 107 9.93 -12.57 -30.97
#